data_AF-A0A8J6UD19-F1
#
_entry.id   AF-A0A8J6UD19-F1
#
_cell.length_a   1.000
_cell.length_b   1.000
_cell.length_c   1.000
_cell.angle_alpha   90.00
_cell.angle_beta   90.00
_cell.angle_gamma   90.00
#
_symmetry.space_group_name_H-M   'P 1'
#
loop_
_entity.id
_entity.type
_entity.pdbx_description
1 polymer ?
#
loop_
_entity_poly.entity_id
_entity_poly.type
_entity_poly.pdbx_seq_one_letter_code
_entity_poly.pdbx_strand_id
1 'polypeptide(L)' 'MQLQVSRSSLRRWVHSGLLREGQHWVRMNPCCPRSDQLWQPERCAEQINRQRPHCRR' A
#
# COMPACT_ATOMS: atom_id res chain seq x y z
N MET A 1 -7.82 -1.37 12.05
CA MET A 1 -6.42 -1.76 11.81
C MET A 1 -5.72 -0.63 11.07
N GLN A 2 -4.71 0.01 11.67
CA GLN A 2 -3.95 1.09 11.05
C GLN A 2 -2.60 0.51 10.63
N LEU A 3 -2.20 0.66 9.36
CA LEU A 3 -0.87 0.26 8.91
C LEU A 3 0.16 1.15 9.63
N GLN A 4 0.93 0.59 10.56
CA GLN A 4 2.02 1.29 11.24
C GLN A 4 3.23 1.46 10.32
N VAL A 5 3.04 2.14 9.19
CA VAL A 5 4.05 2.35 8.17
C VAL A 5 4.11 3.84 7.83
N SER A 6 5.32 4.35 7.63
CA SER A 6 5.48 5.75 7.23
C SER A 6 4.95 5.98 5.82
N ARG A 7 4.45 7.19 5.57
CA ARG A 7 3.99 7.63 4.24
C ARG A 7 5.07 7.48 3.17
N SER A 8 6.34 7.65 3.54
CA SER A 8 7.51 7.44 2.68
C SER A 8 7.67 5.99 2.24
N SER A 9 7.43 5.03 3.14
CA SER A 9 7.45 3.60 2.80
C SER A 9 6.30 3.21 1.88
N LEU A 10 5.08 3.74 2.11
CA LEU A 10 3.95 3.54 1.20
C LEU A 10 4.26 4.04 -0.21
N ARG A 11 4.84 5.25 -0.34
CA ARG A 11 5.26 5.77 -1.66
C ARG A 11 6.28 4.86 -2.33
N ARG A 12 7.32 4.41 -1.61
CA ARG A 12 8.32 3.49 -2.17
C ARG A 12 7.68 2.20 -2.69
N TRP A 13 6.73 1.64 -1.95
CA TRP A 13 6.04 0.42 -2.35
C TRP A 13 5.09 0.61 -3.53
N VAL A 14 4.47 1.79 -3.67
CA VAL A 14 3.71 2.13 -4.89
C VAL A 14 4.65 2.26 -6.07
N HIS A 15 5.76 2.99 -5.92
CA HIS A 15 6.77 3.14 -6.98
C HIS A 15 7.43 1.82 -7.37
N SER A 16 7.62 0.89 -6.44
CA SER A 16 8.18 -0.44 -6.72
C SER A 16 7.16 -1.41 -7.31
N GLY A 17 5.89 -1.00 -7.47
CA GLY A 17 4.80 -1.86 -7.96
C GLY A 17 4.32 -2.91 -6.96
N LEU A 18 4.76 -2.84 -5.70
CA LEU A 18 4.34 -3.74 -4.61
C LEU A 18 2.87 -3.51 -4.25
N LEU A 19 2.48 -2.24 -4.10
CA LEU A 19 1.11 -1.81 -3.80
C LEU A 19 0.52 -1.13 -5.03
N ARG A 20 -0.60 -1.68 -5.51
CA ARG A 20 -1.26 -1.27 -6.76
C ARG A 20 -2.58 -0.56 -6.51
N GLU A 21 -2.86 0.46 -7.33
CA GLU A 21 -4.17 1.11 -7.39
C GLU A 21 -5.25 0.10 -7.81
N GLY A 22 -6.44 0.17 -7.21
CA GLY A 22 -7.53 -0.79 -7.40
C GLY A 22 -7.45 -2.04 -6.51
N GLN A 23 -6.26 -2.40 -6.02
CA GLN A 23 -6.08 -3.60 -5.16
C GLN A 23 -5.77 -3.23 -3.71
N HIS A 24 -4.82 -2.32 -3.51
CA HIS A 24 -4.29 -1.98 -2.18
C HIS A 24 -4.73 -0.59 -1.74
N TRP A 25 -5.04 0.28 -2.71
CA TRP A 25 -5.59 1.59 -2.48
C TRP A 25 -6.42 2.01 -3.69
N VAL A 26 -7.35 2.93 -3.49
CA VAL A 26 -8.12 3.57 -4.55
C VAL A 26 -8.11 5.07 -4.35
N ARG A 27 -8.32 5.84 -5.42
CA ARG A 27 -8.58 7.27 -5.31
C ARG A 27 -10.00 7.50 -4.85
N MET A 28 -10.18 8.43 -3.91
CA MET A 28 -11.51 8.89 -3.55
C MET A 28 -12.24 9.49 -4.77
N ASN A 29 -11.52 10.20 -5.64
CA ASN A 29 -12.04 10.69 -6.90
C ASN A 29 -11.06 10.35 -8.04
N PRO A 30 -11.41 9.39 -8.92
CA PRO A 30 -10.51 8.94 -9.99
C PRO A 30 -10.22 10.04 -11.04
N CYS A 31 -11.12 11.02 -11.19
CA CYS A 31 -10.94 12.14 -12.12
C CYS A 31 -9.99 13.22 -11.60
N CYS A 32 -9.63 13.19 -10.31
CA CYS A 32 -8.79 14.18 -9.64
C CYS A 32 -7.45 13.55 -9.20
N PRO A 33 -6.32 13.86 -9.86
CA PRO A 33 -5.01 13.30 -9.50
C PRO A 33 -4.54 13.62 -8.08
N ARG A 34 -5.07 14.70 -7.48
CA ARG A 34 -4.79 15.14 -6.10
C ARG A 34 -5.77 14.60 -5.06
N SER A 35 -6.73 13.77 -5.45
CA SER A 35 -7.68 13.19 -4.49
C SER A 35 -6.97 12.36 -3.43
N ASP A 36 -7.59 12.23 -2.27
CA ASP A 36 -7.11 11.33 -1.23
C ASP A 36 -7.03 9.89 -1.72
N GLN A 37 -6.02 9.18 -1.19
CA GLN A 37 -5.83 7.76 -1.41
C GLN A 37 -6.46 7.00 -0.26
N LEU A 38 -7.48 6.21 -0.57
CA LEU A 38 -8.16 5.34 0.36
C LEU A 38 -7.43 4.00 0.36
N TRP A 39 -6.64 3.76 1.41
CA TRP A 39 -5.85 2.55 1.57
C TRP A 39 -6.69 1.42 2.16
N GLN A 40 -6.43 0.19 1.71
CA GLN A 40 -6.99 -1.04 2.29
C GLN A 40 -5.94 -1.67 3.22
N PRO A 41 -6.03 -1.48 4.55
CA PRO A 41 -4.96 -1.83 5.48
C PRO A 41 -4.65 -3.33 5.49
N GLU A 42 -5.68 -4.16 5.42
CA GLU A 42 -5.56 -5.63 5.48
C GLU A 42 -4.86 -6.18 4.24
N ARG A 43 -5.25 -5.72 3.05
CA ARG A 43 -4.61 -6.11 1.78
C ARG A 43 -3.16 -5.66 1.71
N CYS A 44 -2.88 -4.43 2.14
CA CYS A 44 -1.51 -3.94 2.22
C CYS A 44 -0.68 -4.78 3.18
N ALA A 45 -1.19 -5.08 4.38
CA ALA A 45 -0.48 -5.87 5.38
C ALA A 45 -0.18 -7.29 4.87
N GLU A 46 -1.14 -7.94 4.23
CA GLU A 46 -0.94 -9.25 3.60
C GLU A 46 0.19 -9.20 2.56
N GLN A 47 0.13 -8.25 1.63
CA GLN A 47 1.13 -8.12 0.57
C GLN A 47 2.52 -7.78 1.11
N ILE A 48 2.62 -6.88 2.09
CA ILE A 48 3.88 -6.52 2.73
C ILE A 48 4.45 -7.74 3.48
N ASN A 49 3.63 -8.49 4.21
CA ASN A 49 4.08 -9.67 4.94
C ASN A 49 4.50 -10.81 4.00
N ARG A 50 3.86 -10.97 2.83
CA ARG A 50 4.31 -11.91 1.79
C ARG A 50 5.67 -11.55 1.20
N GLN A 51 5.98 -10.26 1.13
CA GLN A 51 7.21 -9.74 0.52
C GLN A 51 8.32 -9.48 1.52
N ARG A 52 8.03 -9.51 2.83
CA ARG A 52 9.07 -9.71 3.82
C ARG A 52 9.68 -11.06 3.51
N PRO A 53 10.96 -11.13 3.09
CA PRO A 53 11.63 -12.41 3.03
C PRO A 53 11.43 -13.01 4.41
N HIS A 54 10.88 -14.22 4.48
CA HIS A 54 11.00 -15.00 5.69
C HIS A 54 12.50 -14.99 5.98
N CYS A 55 12.92 -14.18 6.95
CA CYS A 55 14.20 -14.38 7.60
C CYS A 55 14.05 -15.78 8.19
N ARG A 56 14.42 -16.78 7.40
CA ARG A 56 14.63 -18.15 7.84
C ARG A 56 15.67 -18.01 8.93
N ARG A 57 15.21 -18.01 10.17
CA ARG A 57 16.03 -18.36 11.32
C ARG A 57 16.36 -19.83 11.21
#